data_AF-A0A5T0D4U7-F1
#
_entry.id   AF-A0A5T0D4U7-F1
#
_cell.length_a   1.000
_cell.length_b   1.000
_cell.length_c   1.000
_cell.angle_alpha   90.00
_cell.angle_beta   90.00
_cell.angle_gamma   90.00
#
_symmetry.space_group_name_H-M   'P 1'
#
loop_
_entity.id
_entity.type
_entity.pdbx_description
1 polymer ?
#
loop_
_entity_poly.entity_id
_entity_poly.type
_entity_poly.pdbx_seq_one_letter_code
_entity_poly.pdbx_strand_id
1 'polypeptide(L)'
;MFASNKKFILFSLLCPLPLVIILFTLLYIRDPFWFFHPPYFRKETYMKDMRMQARGLILYKDFDSAIIGTSMLENTSAKEANKKLGGNWINLSLGGSTFALRAVILDYLFKHKDIKNIIYSLDIRALNELETPKDKNFISLYNDKTIDLFKLYLSSRFINCAIFFSKKEKCIGKDNLDTLTNW
;
A
#
# COMPACT_ATOMS: atom_id res chain seq x y z
N MET A 1 -1.74 -36.96 -29.65
CA MET A 1 -2.98 -36.49 -30.29
C MET A 1 -4.14 -36.91 -29.40
N PHE A 2 -4.83 -35.99 -28.73
CA PHE A 2 -5.84 -36.33 -27.70
C PHE A 2 -7.01 -37.10 -28.33
N ALA A 3 -7.21 -38.37 -27.94
CA ALA A 3 -8.20 -39.26 -28.54
C ALA A 3 -9.68 -38.94 -28.19
N SER A 4 -9.95 -37.86 -27.46
CA SER A 4 -11.30 -37.49 -27.01
C SER A 4 -11.43 -35.98 -26.81
N ASN A 5 -12.43 -35.36 -27.43
CA ASN A 5 -12.72 -33.92 -27.34
C ASN A 5 -12.84 -33.44 -25.88
N LYS A 6 -13.38 -34.27 -24.98
CA LYS A 6 -13.49 -33.95 -23.54
C LYS A 6 -12.12 -33.84 -22.86
N LYS A 7 -11.17 -34.71 -23.21
CA LYS A 7 -9.79 -34.68 -22.67
C LYS A 7 -9.01 -33.47 -23.20
N PHE A 8 -9.22 -33.10 -24.46
CA PHE A 8 -8.61 -31.90 -25.04
C PHE A 8 -9.14 -30.62 -24.39
N ILE A 9 -10.46 -30.50 -24.21
CA ILE A 9 -11.08 -29.34 -23.53
C ILE A 9 -10.58 -29.22 -22.10
N LEU A 10 -10.58 -30.33 -21.34
CA LEU A 10 -10.10 -30.34 -19.97
C LEU A 10 -8.61 -29.97 -19.89
N PHE A 11 -7.78 -30.52 -20.76
CA PHE A 11 -6.36 -30.20 -20.82
C PHE A 11 -6.12 -28.72 -21.16
N SER A 12 -6.86 -28.16 -22.13
CA SER A 12 -6.73 -26.75 -22.51
C SER A 12 -7.14 -25.79 -21.39
N LEU A 13 -8.09 -26.17 -20.54
CA LEU A 13 -8.51 -25.38 -19.37
C LEU A 13 -7.53 -25.49 -18.19
N LEU A 14 -6.95 -26.68 -17.98
CA LEU A 14 -6.05 -26.95 -16.86
C LEU A 14 -4.60 -26.52 -17.12
N CYS A 15 -4.14 -26.60 -18.37
CA CYS A 15 -2.77 -26.26 -18.77
C CYS A 15 -2.30 -24.85 -18.32
N PRO A 16 -3.11 -23.78 -18.39
CA PRO A 16 -2.68 -22.46 -17.91
C PRO A 16 -2.72 -22.29 -16.38
N LEU A 17 -3.44 -23.13 -15.63
CA LEU A 17 -3.63 -22.94 -14.18
C LEU A 17 -2.31 -22.90 -13.40
N PRO A 18 -1.31 -23.79 -13.66
CA PRO A 18 -0.01 -23.71 -13.00
C PRO A 18 0.69 -22.36 -13.23
N LEU A 19 0.63 -21.83 -14.46
CA LEU A 19 1.24 -20.53 -14.78
C LEU A 19 0.55 -19.39 -14.03
N VAL A 20 -0.78 -19.45 -13.92
CA VAL A 20 -1.56 -18.49 -13.12
C VAL A 20 -1.13 -18.57 -11.65
N ILE A 21 -1.09 -19.78 -11.06
CA ILE A 21 -0.69 -19.98 -9.66
C ILE A 21 0.73 -19.45 -9.42
N ILE A 22 1.68 -19.74 -10.31
CA ILE A 22 3.05 -19.23 -10.23
C ILE A 22 3.07 -17.71 -10.24
N LEU A 23 2.34 -17.07 -11.16
CA LEU A 23 2.27 -15.61 -11.24
C LEU A 23 1.72 -15.00 -9.94
N PHE A 24 0.58 -15.48 -9.45
CA PHE A 24 -0.02 -14.98 -8.20
C PHE A 24 0.91 -15.20 -7.01
N THR A 25 1.63 -16.32 -6.96
CA THR A 25 2.63 -16.60 -5.93
C THR A 25 3.79 -15.61 -6.00
N LEU A 26 4.30 -15.30 -7.19
CA LEU A 26 5.37 -14.31 -7.37
C LEU A 26 4.91 -12.90 -6.97
N LEU A 27 3.67 -12.51 -7.32
CA LEU A 27 3.10 -11.22 -6.92
C LEU A 27 2.91 -11.15 -5.40
N TYR A 28 2.41 -12.22 -4.79
CA TYR A 28 2.30 -12.36 -3.35
C TYR A 28 3.68 -12.16 -2.72
N ILE A 29 4.70 -12.96 -3.09
CA ILE A 29 6.06 -12.84 -2.52
C ILE A 29 6.65 -11.43 -2.70
N ARG A 30 6.34 -10.75 -3.82
CA ARG A 30 6.93 -9.43 -4.09
C ARG A 30 6.32 -8.29 -3.30
N ASP A 31 5.01 -8.30 -3.11
CA ASP A 31 4.21 -7.39 -2.29
C ASP A 31 4.92 -6.07 -1.87
N PRO A 32 5.15 -5.14 -2.82
CA PRO A 32 5.90 -3.90 -2.53
C PRO A 32 5.18 -2.94 -1.58
N PHE A 33 3.85 -3.01 -1.49
CA PHE A 33 3.07 -2.15 -0.59
C PHE A 33 2.73 -2.80 0.76
N TRP A 34 3.12 -4.06 0.95
CA TRP A 34 2.86 -4.85 2.15
C TRP A 34 1.35 -5.03 2.36
N PHE A 35 0.63 -5.34 1.30
CA PHE A 35 -0.80 -5.64 1.32
C PHE A 35 -1.11 -6.96 2.03
N PHE A 36 -0.20 -7.93 1.92
CA PHE A 36 -0.38 -9.29 2.38
C PHE A 36 0.62 -9.68 3.46
N HIS A 37 1.84 -9.15 3.42
CA HIS A 37 2.88 -9.47 4.40
C HIS A 37 3.98 -8.39 4.47
N PRO A 38 4.73 -8.31 5.58
CA PRO A 38 5.97 -7.54 5.61
C PRO A 38 7.01 -8.12 4.64
N PRO A 39 8.02 -7.36 4.19
CA PRO A 39 8.94 -7.79 3.14
C PRO A 39 9.66 -9.10 3.44
N TYR A 40 9.49 -10.08 2.54
CA TYR A 40 10.23 -11.34 2.60
C TYR A 40 11.56 -11.23 1.86
N PHE A 41 12.63 -11.73 2.49
CA PHE A 41 13.97 -11.86 1.90
C PHE A 41 14.54 -10.56 1.30
N ARG A 42 14.07 -9.40 1.75
CA ARG A 42 14.59 -8.07 1.39
C ARG A 42 14.53 -7.14 2.59
N LYS A 43 15.30 -6.06 2.53
CA LYS A 43 15.19 -4.96 3.50
C LYS A 43 13.79 -4.34 3.43
N GLU A 44 13.37 -3.72 4.52
CA GLU A 44 12.17 -2.90 4.51
C GLU A 44 12.33 -1.76 3.51
N THR A 45 11.44 -1.75 2.53
CA THR A 45 11.39 -0.73 1.49
C THR A 45 9.95 -0.31 1.27
N TYR A 46 9.79 0.95 0.88
CA TYR A 46 8.53 1.67 0.87
C TYR A 46 8.32 2.35 -0.47
N MET A 47 7.13 2.19 -1.02
CA MET A 47 6.74 2.83 -2.27
C MET A 47 6.31 4.27 -2.02
N LYS A 48 6.66 5.19 -2.92
CA LYS A 48 6.35 6.63 -2.81
C LYS A 48 4.85 6.94 -2.71
N ASP A 49 4.00 6.09 -3.27
CA ASP A 49 2.55 6.31 -3.24
C ASP A 49 1.96 5.95 -1.87
N MET A 50 1.87 6.95 -1.00
CA MET A 50 1.33 6.78 0.36
C MET A 50 -0.14 6.37 0.37
N ARG A 51 -0.92 6.66 -0.69
CA ARG A 51 -2.31 6.20 -0.79
C ARG A 51 -2.40 4.69 -0.78
N MET A 52 -1.41 4.01 -1.35
CA MET A 52 -1.29 2.56 -1.33
C MET A 52 -0.47 2.05 -0.15
N GLN A 53 0.70 2.65 0.07
CA GLN A 53 1.67 2.21 1.06
C GLN A 53 1.15 2.31 2.50
N ALA A 54 0.30 3.30 2.82
CA ALA A 54 -0.20 3.50 4.17
C ALA A 54 -0.93 2.27 4.74
N ARG A 55 -1.69 1.53 3.92
CA ARG A 55 -2.37 0.29 4.35
C ARG A 55 -1.37 -0.70 4.97
N GLY A 56 -0.31 -1.02 4.25
CA GLY A 56 0.67 -1.99 4.72
C GLY A 56 1.47 -1.53 5.93
N LEU A 57 1.75 -0.22 6.00
CA LEU A 57 2.35 0.38 7.19
C LEU A 57 1.45 0.24 8.41
N ILE A 58 0.16 0.56 8.27
CA ILE A 58 -0.85 0.41 9.35
C ILE A 58 -0.96 -1.03 9.83
N LEU A 59 -0.84 -2.03 8.95
CA LEU A 59 -0.96 -3.43 9.35
C LEU A 59 0.30 -3.99 10.01
N TYR A 60 1.48 -3.66 9.47
CA TYR A 60 2.70 -4.42 9.79
C TYR A 60 3.82 -3.60 10.45
N LYS A 61 3.77 -2.26 10.37
CA LYS A 61 4.79 -1.42 10.99
C LYS A 61 4.46 -1.19 12.46
N ASP A 62 5.46 -1.25 13.34
CA ASP A 62 5.29 -0.91 14.75
C ASP A 62 5.36 0.62 14.94
N PHE A 63 4.29 1.19 15.47
CA PHE A 63 4.13 2.62 15.77
C PHE A 63 2.88 2.83 16.63
N ASP A 64 2.88 3.90 17.41
CA ASP A 64 1.78 4.30 18.30
C ASP A 64 1.29 5.73 18.07
N SER A 65 1.93 6.47 17.16
CA SER A 65 1.58 7.86 16.85
C SER A 65 1.71 8.11 15.33
N ALA A 66 0.89 8.99 14.76
CA ALA A 66 0.84 9.20 13.31
C ALA A 66 0.79 10.68 12.90
N ILE A 67 1.49 11.02 11.81
CA ILE A 67 1.37 12.31 11.12
C ILE A 67 0.47 12.10 9.91
N ILE A 68 -0.64 12.83 9.84
CA ILE A 68 -1.63 12.71 8.77
C ILE A 68 -1.99 14.09 8.25
N GLY A 69 -1.57 14.40 7.04
CA GLY A 69 -1.92 15.64 6.38
C GLY A 69 -1.91 15.55 4.86
N THR A 70 -1.83 16.71 4.23
CA THR A 70 -1.71 16.85 2.77
C THR A 70 -0.24 16.89 2.33
N SER A 71 0.03 17.50 1.17
CA SER A 71 1.39 17.76 0.71
C SER A 71 2.17 18.69 1.65
N MET A 72 1.47 19.45 2.51
CA MET A 72 2.12 20.30 3.51
C MET A 72 2.84 19.50 4.59
N LEU A 73 2.40 18.27 4.89
CA LEU A 73 3.02 17.40 5.90
C LEU A 73 3.75 16.18 5.31
N GLU A 74 3.77 15.99 4.00
CA GLU A 74 4.33 14.77 3.39
C GLU A 74 5.83 14.58 3.67
N ASN A 75 6.58 15.67 3.85
CA ASN A 75 8.02 15.65 4.17
C ASN A 75 8.31 15.94 5.65
N THR A 76 7.30 15.98 6.52
CA THR A 76 7.52 16.13 7.96
C THR A 76 8.20 14.89 8.53
N SER A 77 9.34 15.06 9.19
CA SER A 77 10.13 13.94 9.73
C SER A 77 9.43 13.29 10.93
N ALA A 78 9.13 12.00 10.81
CA ALA A 78 8.65 11.22 11.94
C ALA A 78 9.75 11.01 12.98
N LYS A 79 11.02 10.93 12.57
CA LYS A 79 12.16 10.87 13.50
C LYS A 79 12.29 12.13 14.35
N GLU A 80 12.01 13.30 13.78
CA GLU A 80 11.99 14.55 14.54
C GLU A 80 10.83 14.58 15.53
N ALA A 81 9.64 14.13 15.13
CA ALA A 81 8.49 13.98 16.02
C ALA A 81 8.82 13.03 17.20
N ASN A 82 9.45 11.88 16.94
CA ASN A 82 9.93 10.96 17.99
C ASN A 82 10.81 11.68 19.02
N LYS A 83 11.76 12.49 18.55
CA LYS A 83 12.71 13.20 19.42
C LYS A 83 12.05 14.29 20.26
N LYS A 84 11.08 15.01 19.69
CA LYS A 84 10.45 16.18 20.32
C LYS A 84 9.24 15.86 21.18
N LEU A 85 8.44 14.88 20.76
CA LEU A 85 7.15 14.56 21.37
C LEU A 85 7.16 13.22 22.10
N GLY A 86 8.22 12.41 21.92
CA GLY A 86 8.26 11.04 22.41
C GLY A 86 7.31 10.12 21.64
N GLY A 87 7.41 8.80 21.88
CA GLY A 87 6.61 7.79 21.17
C GLY A 87 7.23 7.34 19.85
N ASN A 88 6.49 6.49 19.14
CA ASN A 88 6.88 5.90 17.86
C ASN A 88 5.98 6.44 16.77
N TRP A 89 6.44 7.50 16.11
CA TRP A 89 5.75 8.21 15.06
C TRP A 89 6.02 7.60 13.68
N ILE A 90 5.00 7.69 12.84
CA ILE A 90 5.08 7.42 11.40
C ILE A 90 4.37 8.53 10.62
N ASN A 91 4.86 8.84 9.42
CA ASN A 91 4.17 9.79 8.54
C ASN A 91 3.35 9.05 7.47
N LEU A 92 2.04 9.25 7.50
CA LEU A 92 1.06 8.66 6.57
C LEU A 92 0.38 9.75 5.73
N SER A 93 0.96 10.95 5.66
CA SER A 93 0.38 12.09 4.93
C SER A 93 0.24 11.79 3.43
N LEU A 94 -0.87 12.26 2.87
CA LEU A 94 -1.25 11.99 1.49
C LEU A 94 -1.25 13.31 0.71
N GLY A 95 -0.27 13.48 -0.19
CA GLY A 95 -0.17 14.66 -1.05
C GLY A 95 -1.50 15.03 -1.73
N GLY A 96 -1.94 16.28 -1.57
CA GLY A 96 -3.17 16.81 -2.16
C GLY A 96 -4.48 16.16 -1.68
N SER A 97 -4.49 15.45 -0.55
CA SER A 97 -5.70 14.80 -0.03
C SER A 97 -6.75 15.75 0.53
N THR A 98 -8.01 15.32 0.51
CA THR A 98 -9.13 15.98 1.18
C THR A 98 -9.29 15.46 2.62
N PHE A 99 -10.17 16.07 3.42
CA PHE A 99 -10.54 15.48 4.71
C PHE A 99 -11.21 14.12 4.53
N ALA A 100 -12.07 13.97 3.51
CA ALA A 100 -12.74 12.72 3.16
C ALA A 100 -11.76 11.57 2.89
N LEU A 101 -10.69 11.79 2.10
CA LEU A 101 -9.68 10.75 1.86
C LEU A 101 -8.90 10.40 3.12
N ARG A 102 -8.58 11.39 3.95
CA ARG A 102 -7.87 11.18 5.23
C ARG A 102 -8.75 10.47 6.26
N ALA A 103 -10.07 10.67 6.23
CA ALA A 103 -11.01 9.95 7.08
C ALA A 103 -10.96 8.44 6.82
N VAL A 104 -10.88 8.01 5.56
CA VAL A 104 -10.71 6.58 5.22
C VAL A 104 -9.44 5.99 5.83
N ILE A 105 -8.33 6.73 5.80
CA ILE A 105 -7.07 6.30 6.42
C ILE A 105 -7.19 6.24 7.94
N LEU A 106 -7.80 7.25 8.55
CA LEU A 106 -8.02 7.33 9.99
C LEU A 106 -8.92 6.19 10.48
N ASP A 107 -10.03 5.93 9.81
CA ASP A 107 -10.95 4.84 10.15
C ASP A 107 -10.23 3.49 10.10
N TYR A 108 -9.44 3.26 9.05
CA TYR A 108 -8.63 2.05 8.93
C TYR A 108 -7.54 1.97 10.00
N LEU A 109 -6.88 3.10 10.29
CA LEU A 109 -5.85 3.20 11.32
C LEU A 109 -6.41 2.84 12.69
N PHE A 110 -7.51 3.47 13.13
CA PHE A 110 -8.12 3.23 14.43
C PHE A 110 -8.73 1.84 14.57
N LYS A 111 -9.14 1.22 13.47
CA LYS A 111 -9.61 -0.16 13.47
C LYS A 111 -8.48 -1.16 13.76
N HIS A 112 -7.25 -0.87 13.34
CA HIS A 112 -6.14 -1.82 13.36
C HIS A 112 -5.06 -1.51 14.40
N LYS A 113 -5.01 -0.29 14.93
CA LYS A 113 -3.99 0.15 15.89
C LYS A 113 -4.58 1.03 16.99
N ASP A 114 -4.07 0.83 18.19
CA ASP A 114 -4.29 1.74 19.31
C ASP A 114 -3.31 2.92 19.20
N ILE A 115 -3.83 4.06 18.74
CA ILE A 115 -3.03 5.26 18.46
C ILE A 115 -3.17 6.25 19.60
N LYS A 116 -2.03 6.66 20.15
CA LYS A 116 -1.95 7.60 21.28
C LYS A 116 -2.02 9.04 20.82
N ASN A 117 -1.31 9.39 19.75
CA ASN A 117 -1.17 10.77 19.29
C ASN A 117 -1.28 10.88 17.77
N ILE A 118 -1.89 11.97 17.30
CA ILE A 118 -1.95 12.32 15.89
C ILE A 118 -1.56 13.78 15.69
N ILE A 119 -0.62 14.03 14.78
CA ILE A 119 -0.39 15.36 14.19
C ILE A 119 -1.24 15.43 12.93
N TYR A 120 -2.15 16.40 12.88
CA TYR A 120 -3.12 16.51 11.80
C TYR A 120 -3.12 17.92 11.19
N SER A 121 -3.03 18.02 9.85
CA SER A 121 -3.13 19.32 9.19
C SER A 121 -4.57 19.74 8.92
N LEU A 122 -4.87 21.01 9.16
CA LEU A 122 -6.16 21.65 8.86
C LEU A 122 -6.01 22.56 7.64
N ASP A 123 -5.74 21.96 6.48
CA ASP A 123 -5.51 22.72 5.24
C ASP A 123 -6.82 23.30 4.69
N ILE A 124 -6.88 24.64 4.53
CA ILE A 124 -8.07 25.36 4.01
C ILE A 124 -8.54 24.82 2.65
N ARG A 125 -7.61 24.41 1.79
CA ARG A 125 -7.96 23.86 0.47
C ARG A 125 -8.78 22.56 0.59
N ALA A 126 -8.57 21.78 1.63
CA ALA A 126 -9.33 20.56 1.89
C ALA A 126 -10.72 20.84 2.49
N LEU A 127 -10.93 21.99 3.14
CA LEU A 127 -12.22 22.38 3.76
C LEU A 127 -13.28 22.69 2.70
N ASN A 128 -12.89 23.08 1.49
CA ASN A 128 -13.81 23.36 0.39
C ASN A 128 -14.31 22.09 -0.31
N GLU A 129 -13.73 20.92 0.00
CA GLU A 129 -14.07 19.62 -0.57
C GLU A 129 -14.55 18.68 0.55
N LEU A 130 -15.70 19.02 1.16
CA LEU A 130 -16.39 18.20 2.18
C LEU A 130 -17.13 16.99 1.59
N GLU A 131 -17.11 16.82 0.27
CA GLU A 131 -17.77 15.69 -0.38
C GLU A 131 -17.12 14.36 0.05
N THR A 132 -17.97 13.35 0.24
CA THR A 132 -17.55 11.97 0.49
C THR A 132 -16.52 11.52 -0.56
N PRO A 133 -15.51 10.70 -0.20
CA PRO A 133 -14.49 10.31 -1.15
C PRO A 133 -15.15 9.56 -2.31
N LYS A 134 -15.07 10.11 -3.53
CA LYS A 134 -15.70 9.50 -4.72
C LYS A 134 -14.82 8.41 -5.35
N ASP A 135 -13.55 8.35 -4.96
CA ASP A 135 -12.60 7.35 -5.46
C ASP A 135 -12.88 5.97 -4.84
N LYS A 136 -13.71 5.19 -5.55
CA LYS A 136 -14.06 3.82 -5.18
C LYS A 136 -12.85 2.88 -5.11
N ASN A 137 -11.83 3.10 -5.95
CA ASN A 137 -10.63 2.27 -5.96
C ASN A 137 -9.84 2.49 -4.67
N PHE A 138 -9.65 3.76 -4.27
CA PHE A 138 -9.02 4.10 -3.01
C PHE A 138 -9.81 3.56 -1.82
N ILE A 139 -11.12 3.74 -1.78
CA ILE A 139 -11.94 3.20 -0.67
C ILE A 139 -11.82 1.67 -0.60
N SER A 140 -11.86 0.98 -1.74
CA SER A 140 -11.73 -0.48 -1.78
C SER A 140 -10.36 -0.97 -1.29
N LEU A 141 -9.33 -0.14 -1.37
CA LEU A 141 -8.02 -0.48 -0.82
C LEU A 141 -8.06 -0.63 0.70
N TYR A 142 -8.95 0.09 1.40
CA TYR A 142 -9.03 0.09 2.87
C TYR A 142 -10.13 -0.82 3.43
N ASN A 143 -10.62 -1.78 2.63
CA ASN A 143 -11.51 -2.83 3.10
C ASN A 143 -10.72 -4.05 3.63
N ASP A 144 -11.40 -5.00 4.27
CA ASP A 144 -10.74 -6.22 4.79
C ASP A 144 -10.55 -7.31 3.72
N LYS A 145 -11.03 -7.10 2.49
CA LYS A 145 -11.00 -8.11 1.42
C LYS A 145 -9.65 -8.10 0.70
N THR A 146 -8.70 -8.85 1.24
CA THR A 146 -7.32 -8.92 0.72
C THR A 146 -7.21 -9.45 -0.72
N ILE A 147 -8.12 -10.34 -1.16
CA ILE A 147 -8.08 -10.92 -2.51
C ILE A 147 -8.20 -9.85 -3.60
N ASP A 148 -8.98 -8.79 -3.36
CA ASP A 148 -9.17 -7.71 -4.32
C ASP A 148 -7.87 -6.92 -4.56
N LEU A 149 -6.92 -6.96 -3.62
CA LEU A 149 -5.64 -6.25 -3.71
C LEU A 149 -4.73 -6.81 -4.81
N PHE A 150 -4.89 -8.07 -5.20
CA PHE A 150 -4.16 -8.63 -6.34
C PHE A 150 -4.44 -7.88 -7.64
N LYS A 151 -5.64 -7.30 -7.81
CA LYS A 151 -5.99 -6.51 -9.00
C LYS A 151 -5.02 -5.35 -9.22
N LEU A 152 -4.48 -4.76 -8.15
CA LEU A 152 -3.49 -3.68 -8.21
C LEU A 152 -2.12 -4.18 -8.73
N TYR A 153 -1.81 -5.45 -8.51
CA TYR A 153 -0.58 -6.11 -8.94
C TYR A 153 -0.65 -6.74 -10.33
N LEU A 154 -1.83 -6.81 -10.94
CA LEU A 154 -1.99 -7.28 -12.32
C LEU A 154 -1.59 -6.23 -13.38
N SER A 155 -1.08 -5.06 -12.98
CA SER A 155 -0.51 -4.12 -13.94
C SER A 155 0.80 -4.66 -14.54
N SER A 156 1.06 -4.33 -15.81
CA SER A 156 2.27 -4.76 -16.53
C SER A 156 3.56 -4.42 -15.78
N ARG A 157 3.57 -3.30 -15.03
CA ARG A 157 4.68 -2.92 -14.16
C ARG A 157 4.97 -3.99 -13.09
N PHE A 158 3.98 -4.34 -12.28
CA PHE A 158 4.20 -5.25 -11.14
C PHE A 158 4.40 -6.69 -11.59
N ILE A 159 3.71 -7.13 -12.65
CA ILE A 159 3.97 -8.42 -13.30
C ILE A 159 5.44 -8.53 -13.74
N ASN A 160 5.95 -7.52 -14.47
CA ASN A 160 7.35 -7.51 -14.87
C ASN A 160 8.31 -7.46 -13.67
N CYS A 161 7.99 -6.65 -12.65
CA CYS A 161 8.78 -6.61 -11.42
C CYS A 161 8.86 -7.98 -10.71
N ALA A 162 7.77 -8.75 -10.73
CA ALA A 162 7.69 -10.08 -10.13
C ALA A 162 8.40 -11.15 -10.97
N ILE A 163 8.14 -11.21 -12.28
CA ILE A 163 8.76 -12.19 -13.19
C ILE A 163 10.29 -12.02 -13.23
N PHE A 164 10.78 -10.80 -13.37
CA PHE A 164 12.23 -10.52 -13.42
C PHE A 164 12.87 -10.35 -12.05
N PHE A 165 12.10 -10.55 -10.98
CA PHE A 165 12.52 -10.34 -9.60
C PHE A 165 13.28 -9.01 -9.37
N SER A 166 12.87 -7.95 -10.05
CA SER A 166 13.65 -6.72 -10.17
C SER A 166 13.80 -5.99 -8.83
N LYS A 167 15.01 -5.51 -8.54
CA LYS A 167 15.32 -4.70 -7.33
C LYS A 167 15.27 -3.19 -7.59
N LYS A 168 14.77 -2.77 -8.75
CA LYS A 168 14.63 -1.35 -9.08
C LYS A 168 13.68 -0.67 -8.09
N GLU A 169 13.92 0.60 -7.79
CA GLU A 169 13.10 1.39 -6.88
C GLU A 169 11.61 1.38 -7.27
N LYS A 170 11.29 1.44 -8.57
CA LYS A 170 9.91 1.32 -9.05
C LYS A 170 9.23 -0.03 -8.73
N CYS A 171 9.98 -1.06 -8.34
CA CYS A 171 9.47 -2.39 -8.04
C CYS A 171 9.43 -2.69 -6.55
N ILE A 172 10.32 -2.11 -5.76
CA ILE A 172 10.44 -2.42 -4.32
C ILE A 172 10.37 -1.19 -3.41
N GLY A 173 10.56 0.01 -3.96
CA GLY A 173 10.59 1.25 -3.20
C GLY A 173 11.98 1.66 -2.70
N LYS A 174 12.00 2.64 -1.79
CA LYS A 174 13.20 3.15 -1.09
C LYS A 174 13.23 2.64 0.34
N ASP A 175 14.40 2.60 0.96
CA ASP A 175 14.61 2.08 2.32
C ASP A 175 14.37 3.10 3.45
N ASN A 176 14.24 4.39 3.12
CA ASN A 176 14.01 5.44 4.10
C ASN A 176 12.63 6.09 3.93
N LEU A 177 11.73 5.83 4.89
CA LEU A 177 10.38 6.38 4.92
C LEU A 177 10.36 7.90 5.12
N ASP A 178 11.28 8.45 5.92
CA ASP A 178 11.33 9.88 6.27
C ASP A 178 11.75 10.77 5.08
N THR A 179 12.40 10.19 4.07
CA THR A 179 12.88 10.92 2.88
C THR A 179 12.23 10.40 1.60
N LEU A 180 11.07 9.76 1.72
CA LEU A 180 10.42 9.04 0.63
C LEU A 180 9.98 9.98 -0.50
N THR A 181 9.49 11.17 -0.14
CA THR A 181 8.93 12.18 -1.05
C THR A 181 9.86 13.37 -1.32
N ASN A 182 11.03 13.42 -0.67
CA ASN A 182 12.01 14.49 -0.87
C ASN A 182 12.33 14.64 -2.37
N TRP A 183 12.23 15.89 -2.83
CA TRP A 183 12.52 16.33 -4.20
C TRP A 183 13.82 17.12 -4.22
#